data_AF-A0AAU8LR87-F1
#
_entry.id   AF-A0AAU8LR87-F1
#
_cell.length_a   1.000
_cell.length_b   1.000
_cell.length_c   1.000
_cell.angle_alpha   90.00
_cell.angle_beta   90.00
_cell.angle_gamma   90.00
#
_symmetry.space_group_name_H-M   'P 1'
#
loop_
_entity.id
_entity.type
_entity.pdbx_description
1 polymer ?
#
loop_
_entity_poly.entity_id
_entity_poly.type
_entity_poly.pdbx_seq_one_letter_code
_entity_poly.pdbx_strand_id
1 'polypeptide(L)'
;MKFIFDLDGTITEKETLPVIAEYFNIENEIKKMTEMTVKGDIPFIESFIKRVQILGKFSVEKISNLLSDIPLDSKIVDFIYNNKENCIVATGNFEGWIDKLAEKIGCAFFSSEGFVNKNNHVSLTKILKKEDVVSYFQSIGEFVIYIGDGNNDSEAMRRANISIACGTVHYPANSVLASADFAVFDSNALVRLLNQIITDMPGYSVVISCAGVGSRLGLGQTKSLIRFYGKPLIHYQLEYFIEVNDLRIVVGYQAKDMIESVLLKRKDVIFVFNHDYFHTNTGTSLYLGSRYANEYVIAWDGDLLVHPDDIRKCLAKKSEYIGCCVPTTEDAVYVRTNEKNLVTAFSRESGDFEWSGPACIKRNSIRYISGYVYSIIEQILPIPILKITAQDIDTYGDYENALKFIRDYYLGNNAIDCYYNALAEKISSPLETRNQARDSSYYDISLVKRFSGDKLSLLDLGAGTGLLVNKLIDSFRSITVLEKQKKFSHFIINSEKITIINGDLLEFSFLEKYDIVTMFGLMNYFNSSESEYIYRKIFNDALKKGGKLIVKHQMGIEEDVVVNGYSEELRTDYYSEYRSLNNEIKLIEQAGLTVIDTVDIYPPDYNRWPTTHFYALICEAA
;
A
#
# COMPACT_ATOMS: atom_id res chain seq x y z
N MET A 1 -22.75 -7.07 -26.36
CA MET A 1 -21.93 -7.54 -25.23
C MET A 1 -22.83 -7.79 -24.04
N LYS A 2 -22.44 -8.68 -23.13
CA LYS A 2 -23.20 -9.01 -21.92
C LYS A 2 -22.32 -9.00 -20.67
N PHE A 3 -22.82 -8.40 -19.60
CA PHE A 3 -22.24 -8.43 -18.27
C PHE A 3 -23.02 -9.44 -17.43
N ILE A 4 -22.33 -10.48 -16.98
CA ILE A 4 -22.90 -11.51 -16.11
C ILE A 4 -22.30 -11.32 -14.73
N PHE A 5 -23.15 -11.03 -13.75
CA PHE A 5 -22.77 -10.85 -12.36
C PHE A 5 -23.16 -12.09 -11.57
N ASP A 6 -22.28 -12.54 -10.67
CA ASP A 6 -22.74 -13.29 -9.51
C ASP A 6 -23.65 -12.42 -8.64
N LEU A 7 -24.57 -13.06 -7.92
CA LEU A 7 -25.44 -12.39 -6.97
C LEU A 7 -24.71 -12.16 -5.64
N ASP A 8 -24.31 -13.26 -5.00
CA ASP A 8 -23.66 -13.28 -3.69
C ASP A 8 -22.23 -12.77 -3.80
N GLY A 9 -21.76 -12.01 -2.81
CA GLY A 9 -20.38 -11.47 -2.78
C GLY A 9 -20.06 -10.39 -3.83
N THR A 10 -20.95 -10.20 -4.81
CA THR A 10 -20.77 -9.28 -5.94
C THR A 10 -21.83 -8.18 -5.96
N ILE A 11 -23.14 -8.51 -6.00
CA ILE A 11 -24.22 -7.51 -5.98
C ILE A 11 -24.78 -7.33 -4.56
N THR A 12 -24.98 -8.43 -3.84
CA THR A 12 -25.40 -8.37 -2.43
C THR A 12 -24.20 -8.09 -1.54
N GLU A 13 -24.37 -7.23 -0.54
CA GLU A 13 -23.30 -6.94 0.44
C GLU A 13 -23.11 -8.06 1.48
N LYS A 14 -23.96 -9.09 1.41
CA LYS A 14 -23.97 -10.26 2.28
C LYS A 14 -24.30 -11.51 1.48
N GLU A 15 -23.74 -12.63 1.91
CA GLU A 15 -24.09 -13.96 1.44
C GLU A 15 -25.54 -14.33 1.82
N THR A 16 -26.35 -14.71 0.84
CA THR A 16 -27.78 -15.03 1.03
C THR A 16 -28.00 -16.26 1.91
N LEU A 17 -27.29 -17.36 1.71
CA LEU A 17 -27.51 -18.60 2.48
C LEU A 17 -27.20 -18.45 3.99
N PRO A 18 -26.09 -17.80 4.41
CA PRO A 18 -25.86 -17.46 5.81
C PRO A 18 -26.95 -16.58 6.43
N VAL A 19 -27.45 -15.58 5.69
CA VAL A 19 -28.55 -14.71 6.17
C VAL A 19 -29.82 -15.52 6.44
N ILE A 20 -30.17 -16.48 5.57
CA ILE A 20 -31.29 -17.39 5.80
C ILE A 20 -31.04 -18.25 7.05
N ALA A 21 -29.82 -18.78 7.21
CA ALA A 21 -29.47 -19.67 8.31
C ALA A 21 -29.56 -18.99 9.68
N GLU A 22 -29.11 -17.74 9.77
CA GLU A 22 -29.21 -16.87 10.95
C GLU A 22 -30.67 -16.63 11.33
N TYR A 23 -31.50 -16.23 10.37
CA TYR A 23 -32.91 -15.96 10.62
C TYR A 23 -33.68 -17.18 11.20
N PHE A 24 -33.30 -18.40 10.80
CA PHE A 24 -33.90 -19.64 11.29
C PHE A 24 -33.11 -20.33 12.42
N ASN A 25 -32.07 -19.69 12.97
CA ASN A 25 -31.23 -20.20 14.06
C ASN A 25 -30.57 -21.56 13.77
N ILE A 26 -30.12 -21.78 12.53
CA ILE A 26 -29.45 -23.02 12.08
C ILE A 26 -28.03 -22.75 11.53
N GLU A 27 -27.46 -21.60 11.89
CA GLU A 27 -26.13 -21.14 11.48
C GLU A 27 -25.06 -22.21 11.70
N ASN A 28 -25.10 -22.90 12.84
CA ASN A 28 -24.10 -23.91 13.21
C ASN A 28 -24.05 -25.08 12.22
N GLU A 29 -25.19 -25.53 11.68
CA GLU A 29 -25.22 -26.60 10.67
C GLU A 29 -24.61 -26.12 9.35
N ILE A 30 -25.01 -24.93 8.89
CA ILE A 30 -24.56 -24.36 7.62
C ILE A 30 -23.07 -23.97 7.67
N LYS A 31 -22.61 -23.42 8.80
CA LYS A 31 -21.22 -23.05 9.03
C LYS A 31 -20.30 -24.27 9.02
N LYS A 32 -20.66 -25.33 9.74
CA LYS A 32 -19.89 -26.59 9.76
C LYS A 32 -19.73 -27.18 8.36
N MET A 33 -20.79 -27.15 7.55
CA MET A 33 -20.74 -27.58 6.16
C MET A 33 -19.85 -26.72 5.27
N THR A 34 -19.90 -25.40 5.47
CA THR A 34 -19.07 -24.43 4.74
C THR A 34 -17.60 -24.68 5.06
N GLU A 35 -17.25 -24.86 6.33
CA GLU A 35 -15.89 -25.18 6.77
C GLU A 35 -15.37 -26.49 6.17
N MET A 36 -16.19 -27.55 6.13
CA MET A 36 -15.82 -28.81 5.47
C MET A 36 -15.59 -28.66 3.96
N THR A 37 -16.37 -27.79 3.30
CA THR A 37 -16.24 -27.53 1.86
C THR A 37 -14.96 -26.76 1.57
N VAL A 38 -14.65 -25.74 2.39
CA VAL A 38 -13.41 -24.95 2.29
C VAL A 38 -12.17 -25.82 2.53
N LYS A 39 -12.25 -26.82 3.43
CA LYS A 39 -11.19 -27.81 3.66
C LYS A 39 -11.04 -28.84 2.53
N GLY A 40 -12.00 -28.94 1.61
CA GLY A 40 -12.01 -29.92 0.53
C GLY A 40 -12.58 -31.29 0.93
N ASP A 41 -13.17 -31.42 2.11
CA ASP A 41 -13.76 -32.68 2.60
C ASP A 41 -15.06 -33.06 1.85
N ILE A 42 -15.76 -32.06 1.30
CA ILE A 42 -17.00 -32.23 0.55
C ILE A 42 -16.93 -31.38 -0.73
N PRO A 43 -17.25 -31.93 -1.92
CA PRO A 43 -17.37 -31.15 -3.14
C PRO A 43 -18.39 -30.01 -3.02
N PHE A 44 -18.11 -28.85 -3.61
CA PHE A 44 -18.97 -27.66 -3.51
C PHE A 44 -20.43 -27.95 -3.89
N ILE A 45 -20.67 -28.63 -5.02
CA ILE A 45 -22.03 -28.94 -5.49
C ILE A 45 -22.80 -29.79 -4.47
N GLU A 46 -22.14 -30.78 -3.87
CA GLU A 46 -22.77 -31.63 -2.85
C GLU A 46 -23.10 -30.83 -1.59
N SER A 47 -22.19 -29.96 -1.15
CA SER A 47 -22.41 -29.05 -0.03
C SER A 47 -23.54 -28.07 -0.30
N PHE A 48 -23.59 -27.50 -1.50
CA PHE A 48 -24.67 -26.61 -1.93
C PHE A 48 -26.02 -27.32 -1.91
N ILE A 49 -26.14 -28.52 -2.50
CA ILE A 49 -27.38 -29.30 -2.50
C ILE A 49 -27.87 -29.56 -1.06
N LYS A 50 -26.98 -29.98 -0.17
CA LYS A 50 -27.32 -30.24 1.24
C LYS A 50 -27.78 -28.98 1.96
N ARG A 51 -27.10 -27.83 1.75
CA ARG A 51 -27.52 -26.54 2.32
C ARG A 51 -28.90 -26.15 1.82
N VAL A 52 -29.17 -26.28 0.52
CA VAL A 52 -30.49 -25.99 -0.04
C VAL A 52 -31.55 -26.96 0.48
N GLN A 53 -31.24 -28.24 0.70
CA GLN A 53 -32.19 -29.20 1.30
C GLN A 53 -32.53 -28.89 2.76
N ILE A 54 -31.58 -28.33 3.53
CA ILE A 54 -31.81 -27.91 4.91
C ILE A 54 -32.68 -26.65 4.92
N LEU A 55 -32.24 -25.62 4.21
CA LEU A 55 -32.92 -24.32 4.13
C LEU A 55 -34.29 -24.42 3.42
N GLY A 56 -34.39 -25.35 2.48
CA GLY A 56 -35.61 -25.67 1.75
C GLY A 56 -36.72 -26.25 2.60
N LYS A 57 -36.52 -26.52 3.90
CA LYS A 57 -37.62 -26.91 4.81
C LYS A 57 -38.44 -25.72 5.30
N PHE A 58 -37.92 -24.49 5.15
CA PHE A 58 -38.59 -23.28 5.60
C PHE A 58 -39.44 -22.65 4.50
N SER A 59 -40.33 -21.74 4.89
CA SER A 59 -41.25 -21.11 3.96
C SER A 59 -40.53 -20.27 2.92
N VAL A 60 -40.77 -20.59 1.64
CA VAL A 60 -40.26 -19.84 0.47
C VAL A 60 -40.64 -18.37 0.56
N GLU A 61 -41.89 -18.06 0.92
CA GLU A 61 -42.35 -16.67 1.08
C GLU A 61 -41.58 -15.93 2.19
N LYS A 62 -41.29 -16.60 3.31
CA LYS A 62 -40.51 -15.97 4.40
C LYS A 62 -39.06 -15.72 3.97
N ILE A 63 -38.46 -16.65 3.24
CA ILE A 63 -37.10 -16.51 2.69
C ILE A 63 -37.05 -15.38 1.66
N SER A 64 -37.99 -15.36 0.71
CA SER A 64 -38.10 -14.32 -0.31
C SER A 64 -38.27 -12.93 0.30
N ASN A 65 -39.15 -12.78 1.29
CA ASN A 65 -39.29 -11.53 2.05
C ASN A 65 -37.97 -11.13 2.73
N LEU A 66 -37.32 -12.06 3.45
CA LEU A 66 -36.05 -11.81 4.12
C LEU A 66 -34.96 -11.33 3.14
N LEU A 67 -34.82 -12.03 2.01
CA LEU A 67 -33.79 -11.69 1.01
C LEU A 67 -34.11 -10.39 0.25
N SER A 68 -35.37 -9.97 0.16
CA SER A 68 -35.72 -8.69 -0.47
C SER A 68 -35.16 -7.46 0.29
N ASP A 69 -34.93 -7.62 1.59
CA ASP A 69 -34.35 -6.62 2.48
C ASP A 69 -32.81 -6.68 2.56
N ILE A 70 -32.18 -7.63 1.85
CA ILE A 70 -30.71 -7.72 1.86
C ILE A 70 -30.11 -6.43 1.27
N PRO A 71 -29.06 -5.86 1.89
CA PRO A 71 -28.37 -4.72 1.35
C PRO A 71 -27.72 -5.08 0.01
N LEU A 72 -27.86 -4.16 -0.95
CA LEU A 72 -27.29 -4.25 -2.29
C LEU A 72 -26.27 -3.13 -2.46
N ASP A 73 -25.20 -3.40 -3.20
CA ASP A 73 -24.28 -2.34 -3.58
C ASP A 73 -24.95 -1.38 -4.56
N SER A 74 -25.32 -0.20 -4.03
CA SER A 74 -26.01 0.85 -4.80
C SER A 74 -25.32 1.20 -6.12
N LYS A 75 -23.98 1.20 -6.18
CA LYS A 75 -23.24 1.62 -7.38
C LYS A 75 -23.36 0.57 -8.48
N ILE A 76 -23.30 -0.70 -8.11
CA ILE A 76 -23.46 -1.82 -9.04
C ILE A 76 -24.91 -1.90 -9.53
N VAL A 77 -25.88 -1.72 -8.64
CA VAL A 77 -27.31 -1.67 -9.02
C VAL A 77 -27.59 -0.51 -9.97
N ASP A 78 -27.03 0.69 -9.71
CA ASP A 78 -27.16 1.84 -10.61
C ASP A 78 -26.56 1.56 -11.99
N PHE A 79 -25.40 0.89 -12.05
CA PHE A 79 -24.81 0.45 -13.31
C PHE A 79 -25.74 -0.53 -14.06
N ILE A 80 -26.28 -1.53 -13.35
CA ILE A 80 -27.22 -2.51 -13.92
C ILE A 80 -28.47 -1.83 -14.44
N TYR A 81 -29.05 -0.89 -13.68
CA TYR A 81 -30.24 -0.15 -14.07
C TYR A 81 -30.03 0.62 -15.39
N ASN A 82 -28.89 1.31 -15.50
CA ASN A 82 -28.53 2.07 -16.70
C ASN A 82 -28.16 1.18 -17.90
N ASN A 83 -27.86 -0.11 -17.67
CA ASN A 83 -27.43 -1.06 -18.70
C ASN A 83 -28.27 -2.35 -18.70
N LYS A 84 -29.55 -2.26 -18.30
CA LYS A 84 -30.40 -3.43 -17.97
C LYS A 84 -30.46 -4.51 -19.05
N GLU A 85 -30.44 -4.11 -20.32
CA GLU A 85 -30.55 -5.03 -21.47
C GLU A 85 -29.27 -5.84 -21.69
N ASN A 86 -28.15 -5.35 -21.15
CA ASN A 86 -26.84 -5.97 -21.25
C ASN A 86 -26.40 -6.66 -19.95
N CYS A 87 -27.14 -6.47 -18.85
CA CYS A 87 -26.81 -7.04 -17.56
C CYS A 87 -27.66 -8.28 -17.25
N ILE A 88 -27.00 -9.30 -16.72
CA ILE A 88 -27.59 -10.57 -16.31
C ILE A 88 -27.03 -10.90 -14.92
N VAL A 89 -27.88 -11.42 -14.04
CA VAL A 89 -27.44 -12.06 -12.80
C VAL A 89 -27.53 -13.57 -12.96
N ALA A 90 -26.45 -14.27 -12.62
CA ALA A 90 -26.40 -15.72 -12.59
C ALA A 90 -26.12 -16.21 -11.17
N THR A 91 -27.06 -16.92 -10.56
CA THR A 91 -26.94 -17.38 -9.18
C THR A 91 -27.24 -18.87 -9.04
N GLY A 92 -26.56 -19.53 -8.11
CA GLY A 92 -26.89 -20.90 -7.73
C GLY A 92 -28.22 -21.00 -6.98
N ASN A 93 -28.71 -19.91 -6.38
CA ASN A 93 -29.91 -19.92 -5.54
C ASN A 93 -31.17 -20.38 -6.26
N PHE A 94 -32.13 -20.91 -5.49
CA PHE A 94 -33.45 -21.30 -5.99
C PHE A 94 -34.26 -20.05 -6.37
N GLU A 95 -34.87 -20.05 -7.55
CA GLU A 95 -35.62 -18.91 -8.10
C GLU A 95 -36.66 -18.34 -7.12
N GLY A 96 -37.41 -19.19 -6.42
CA GLY A 96 -38.46 -18.74 -5.49
C GLY A 96 -37.93 -18.08 -4.22
N TRP A 97 -36.64 -18.18 -3.92
CA TRP A 97 -36.03 -17.45 -2.80
C TRP A 97 -35.58 -16.04 -3.19
N ILE A 98 -35.27 -15.81 -4.47
CA ILE A 98 -34.65 -14.58 -4.95
C ILE A 98 -35.56 -13.79 -5.88
N ASP A 99 -36.83 -14.18 -6.06
CA ASP A 99 -37.82 -13.54 -6.93
C ASP A 99 -37.97 -12.03 -6.67
N LYS A 100 -38.21 -11.63 -5.42
CA LYS A 100 -38.32 -10.22 -5.02
C LYS A 100 -37.01 -9.46 -5.14
N LEU A 101 -35.90 -10.15 -4.92
CA LEU A 101 -34.57 -9.57 -5.08
C LEU A 101 -34.27 -9.32 -6.56
N ALA A 102 -34.66 -10.24 -7.44
CA ALA A 102 -34.55 -10.11 -8.88
C ALA A 102 -35.41 -8.95 -9.42
N GLU A 103 -36.65 -8.81 -8.92
CA GLU A 103 -37.51 -7.65 -9.23
C GLU A 103 -36.86 -6.32 -8.83
N LYS A 104 -36.22 -6.28 -7.66
CA LYS A 104 -35.53 -5.09 -7.13
C LYS A 104 -34.29 -4.71 -7.96
N ILE A 105 -33.52 -5.70 -8.42
CA ILE A 105 -32.31 -5.48 -9.25
C ILE A 105 -32.68 -5.10 -10.69
N GLY A 106 -33.76 -5.66 -11.22
CA GLY A 106 -34.40 -5.16 -12.45
C GLY A 106 -33.69 -5.53 -13.77
N CYS A 107 -32.92 -6.62 -13.81
CA CYS A 107 -32.32 -7.16 -15.05
C CYS A 107 -32.66 -8.64 -15.25
N ALA A 108 -32.11 -9.28 -16.29
CA ALA A 108 -32.32 -10.70 -16.54
C ALA A 108 -31.68 -11.56 -15.44
N PHE A 109 -32.36 -12.63 -15.03
CA PHE A 109 -31.88 -13.57 -14.01
C PHE A 109 -31.83 -15.00 -14.53
N PHE A 110 -30.74 -15.69 -14.21
CA PHE A 110 -30.59 -17.13 -14.34
C PHE A 110 -30.33 -17.70 -12.95
N SER A 111 -31.14 -18.68 -12.55
CA SER A 111 -31.12 -19.28 -11.21
C SER A 111 -31.32 -20.79 -11.29
N SER A 112 -31.16 -21.48 -10.16
CA SER A 112 -31.57 -22.89 -10.05
C SER A 112 -33.10 -23.01 -10.02
N GLU A 113 -33.61 -24.07 -10.63
CA GLU A 113 -35.03 -24.35 -10.76
C GLU A 113 -35.43 -25.51 -9.83
N GLY A 114 -36.70 -25.53 -9.41
CA GLY A 114 -37.22 -26.54 -8.50
C GLY A 114 -38.72 -26.43 -8.30
N PHE A 115 -39.27 -27.28 -7.44
CA PHE A 115 -40.67 -27.19 -7.04
C PHE A 115 -40.81 -27.16 -5.53
N VAL A 116 -41.91 -26.56 -5.08
CA VAL A 116 -42.32 -26.53 -3.68
C VAL A 116 -43.36 -27.63 -3.47
N ASN A 117 -43.09 -28.57 -2.56
CA ASN A 117 -44.03 -29.64 -2.26
C ASN A 117 -45.15 -29.17 -1.29
N LYS A 118 -46.12 -30.05 -1.02
CA LYS A 118 -47.28 -29.74 -0.16
C LYS A 118 -46.92 -29.33 1.28
N ASN A 119 -45.72 -29.67 1.74
CA ASN A 119 -45.21 -29.31 3.07
C ASN A 119 -44.35 -28.04 3.02
N ASN A 120 -44.42 -27.27 1.93
CA ASN A 120 -43.62 -26.08 1.69
C ASN A 120 -42.10 -26.36 1.61
N HIS A 121 -41.71 -27.61 1.27
CA HIS A 121 -40.31 -27.94 1.10
C HIS A 121 -39.85 -27.75 -0.36
N VAL A 122 -38.71 -27.09 -0.54
CA VAL A 122 -38.06 -26.92 -1.85
C VAL A 122 -37.32 -28.20 -2.25
N SER A 123 -37.54 -28.64 -3.49
CA SER A 123 -36.77 -29.70 -4.14
C SER A 123 -36.24 -29.20 -5.48
N LEU A 124 -34.92 -29.09 -5.61
CA LEU A 124 -34.27 -28.65 -6.84
C LEU A 124 -34.43 -29.71 -7.94
N THR A 125 -34.84 -29.28 -9.13
CA THR A 125 -34.90 -30.11 -10.34
C THR A 125 -33.69 -29.87 -11.23
N LYS A 126 -33.12 -28.66 -11.18
CA LYS A 126 -31.97 -28.25 -11.98
C LYS A 126 -31.15 -27.24 -11.20
N ILE A 127 -29.84 -27.51 -11.12
CA ILE A 127 -28.88 -26.59 -10.52
C ILE A 127 -28.25 -25.78 -11.65
N LEU A 128 -28.24 -24.45 -11.50
CA LEU A 128 -27.59 -23.59 -12.48
C LEU A 128 -26.08 -23.83 -12.49
N LYS A 129 -25.55 -24.05 -13.68
CA LYS A 129 -24.12 -23.97 -13.98
C LYS A 129 -23.84 -22.64 -14.64
N LYS A 130 -23.12 -21.75 -13.95
CA LYS A 130 -22.85 -20.37 -14.40
C LYS A 130 -22.10 -20.36 -15.75
N GLU A 131 -21.27 -21.36 -16.00
CA GLU A 131 -20.55 -21.57 -17.26
C GLU A 131 -21.47 -21.87 -18.45
N ASP A 132 -22.66 -22.43 -18.23
CA ASP A 132 -23.64 -22.68 -19.29
C ASP A 132 -24.30 -21.36 -19.72
N VAL A 133 -24.49 -20.41 -18.80
CA VAL A 133 -24.99 -19.05 -19.12
C VAL A 133 -23.98 -18.29 -19.98
N VAL A 134 -22.69 -18.34 -19.61
CA VAL A 134 -21.60 -17.78 -20.41
C VAL A 134 -21.58 -18.39 -21.82
N SER A 135 -21.62 -19.73 -21.89
CA SER A 135 -21.57 -20.47 -23.16
C SER A 135 -22.77 -20.16 -24.05
N TYR A 136 -23.96 -20.00 -23.47
CA TYR A 136 -25.18 -19.61 -24.20
C TYR A 136 -25.01 -18.26 -24.88
N PHE A 137 -24.61 -17.20 -24.15
CA PHE A 137 -24.45 -15.87 -24.73
C PHE A 137 -23.33 -15.83 -25.77
N GLN A 138 -22.21 -16.52 -25.53
CA GLN A 138 -21.15 -16.66 -26.54
C GLN A 138 -21.64 -17.36 -27.81
N SER A 139 -22.48 -18.39 -27.69
CA SER A 139 -23.01 -19.13 -28.85
C SER A 139 -23.90 -18.28 -29.77
N ILE A 140 -24.50 -17.22 -29.25
CA ILE A 140 -25.28 -16.25 -30.03
C ILE A 140 -24.46 -15.01 -30.45
N GLY A 141 -23.13 -15.08 -30.30
CA GLY A 141 -22.19 -14.06 -30.76
C GLY A 141 -21.94 -12.91 -29.79
N GLU A 142 -22.40 -13.02 -28.54
CA GLU A 142 -22.14 -11.98 -27.54
C GLU A 142 -20.72 -12.06 -26.97
N PHE A 143 -20.11 -10.88 -26.79
CA PHE A 143 -18.89 -10.74 -26.00
C PHE A 143 -19.27 -10.68 -24.51
N VAL A 144 -18.81 -11.65 -23.73
CA VAL A 144 -19.25 -11.87 -22.34
C VAL A 144 -18.18 -11.43 -21.35
N ILE A 145 -18.58 -10.57 -20.41
CA ILE A 145 -17.81 -10.18 -19.23
C ILE A 145 -18.44 -10.86 -18.02
N TYR A 146 -17.65 -11.58 -17.24
CA TYR A 146 -18.11 -12.23 -16.02
C TYR A 146 -17.49 -11.59 -14.77
N ILE A 147 -18.31 -11.31 -13.77
CA ILE A 147 -17.93 -10.70 -12.49
C ILE A 147 -18.37 -11.63 -11.36
N GLY A 148 -17.42 -12.06 -10.53
CA GLY A 148 -17.69 -12.95 -9.40
C GLY A 148 -16.50 -13.08 -8.47
N ASP A 149 -16.68 -13.78 -7.35
CA ASP A 149 -15.68 -13.90 -6.28
C ASP A 149 -15.49 -15.32 -5.74
N GLY A 150 -16.51 -16.19 -5.91
CA GLY A 150 -16.58 -17.51 -5.31
C GLY A 150 -15.96 -18.63 -6.14
N ASN A 151 -15.62 -19.76 -5.49
CA ASN A 151 -15.09 -20.96 -6.18
C ASN A 151 -16.05 -21.52 -7.25
N ASN A 152 -17.35 -21.27 -7.12
CA ASN A 152 -18.38 -21.66 -8.08
C ASN A 152 -18.39 -20.80 -9.36
N ASP A 153 -17.67 -19.69 -9.39
CA ASP A 153 -17.53 -18.81 -10.55
C ASP A 153 -16.36 -19.18 -11.45
N SER A 154 -15.39 -19.96 -10.95
CA SER A 154 -14.10 -20.17 -11.62
C SER A 154 -14.23 -20.72 -13.05
N GLU A 155 -15.15 -21.65 -13.29
CA GLU A 155 -15.38 -22.21 -14.62
C GLU A 155 -16.10 -21.24 -15.57
N ALA A 156 -17.01 -20.42 -15.05
CA ALA A 156 -17.67 -19.38 -15.84
C ALA A 156 -16.67 -18.30 -16.24
N MET A 157 -15.83 -17.87 -15.29
CA MET A 157 -14.74 -16.92 -15.53
C MET A 157 -13.71 -17.46 -16.51
N ARG A 158 -13.31 -18.73 -16.41
CA ARG A 158 -12.37 -19.32 -17.39
C ARG A 158 -12.88 -19.26 -18.83
N ARG A 159 -14.21 -19.29 -19.04
CA ARG A 159 -14.82 -19.27 -20.38
C ARG A 159 -15.15 -17.86 -20.88
N ALA A 160 -15.34 -16.90 -19.99
CA ALA A 160 -15.71 -15.54 -20.35
C ALA A 160 -14.63 -14.85 -21.20
N ASN A 161 -15.01 -13.82 -21.96
CA ASN A 161 -14.05 -13.05 -22.76
C ASN A 161 -13.25 -12.07 -21.89
N ILE A 162 -13.85 -11.60 -20.79
CA ILE A 162 -13.18 -10.86 -19.73
C ILE A 162 -13.69 -11.39 -18.39
N SER A 163 -12.76 -11.60 -17.47
CA SER A 163 -13.07 -12.07 -16.11
C SER A 163 -12.59 -11.07 -15.08
N ILE A 164 -13.51 -10.64 -14.22
CA ILE A 164 -13.27 -9.67 -13.15
C ILE A 164 -13.55 -10.34 -11.80
N ALA A 165 -12.51 -10.52 -10.99
CA ALA A 165 -12.65 -10.95 -9.61
C ALA A 165 -13.14 -9.78 -8.74
N CYS A 166 -14.27 -9.96 -8.06
CA CYS A 166 -14.85 -8.93 -7.20
C CYS A 166 -14.48 -9.16 -5.73
N GLY A 167 -13.77 -8.22 -5.12
CA GLY A 167 -13.30 -8.30 -3.74
C GLY A 167 -13.95 -7.30 -2.79
N THR A 168 -15.15 -6.81 -3.12
CA THR A 168 -15.82 -5.71 -2.39
C THR A 168 -16.40 -6.18 -1.05
N VAL A 169 -16.88 -7.42 -1.00
CA VAL A 169 -17.49 -8.03 0.19
C VAL A 169 -16.49 -8.95 0.89
N HIS A 170 -15.92 -9.91 0.17
CA HIS A 170 -14.94 -10.89 0.67
C HIS A 170 -13.73 -10.95 -0.24
N TYR A 171 -12.61 -11.50 0.24
CA TYR A 171 -11.44 -11.68 -0.62
C TYR A 171 -11.73 -12.81 -1.64
N PRO A 172 -11.51 -12.59 -2.95
CA PRO A 172 -11.87 -13.58 -3.97
C PRO A 172 -11.13 -14.91 -3.79
N ALA A 173 -11.80 -16.01 -4.14
CA ALA A 173 -11.21 -17.34 -4.07
C ALA A 173 -9.96 -17.46 -4.97
N ASN A 174 -8.97 -18.26 -4.53
CA ASN A 174 -7.75 -18.49 -5.32
C ASN A 174 -8.04 -19.04 -6.73
N SER A 175 -9.07 -19.86 -6.88
CA SER A 175 -9.51 -20.42 -8.17
C SER A 175 -10.03 -19.35 -9.14
N VAL A 176 -10.68 -18.31 -8.60
CA VAL A 176 -11.15 -17.14 -9.32
C VAL A 176 -9.97 -16.26 -9.74
N LEU A 177 -9.07 -15.92 -8.80
CA LEU A 177 -7.88 -15.12 -9.10
C LEU A 177 -6.99 -15.76 -10.17
N ALA A 178 -6.88 -17.09 -10.18
CA ALA A 178 -6.13 -17.83 -11.19
C ALA A 178 -6.72 -17.75 -12.61
N SER A 179 -7.98 -17.33 -12.75
CA SER A 179 -8.68 -17.23 -14.04
C SER A 179 -9.06 -15.78 -14.41
N ALA A 180 -8.86 -14.83 -13.51
CA ALA A 180 -9.27 -13.44 -13.68
C ALA A 180 -8.30 -12.67 -14.59
N ASP A 181 -8.82 -11.78 -15.43
CA ASP A 181 -8.04 -10.74 -16.10
C ASP A 181 -7.77 -9.56 -15.14
N PHE A 182 -8.79 -9.23 -14.34
CA PHE A 182 -8.81 -8.10 -13.43
C PHE A 182 -9.26 -8.52 -12.02
N ALA A 183 -8.76 -7.85 -10.99
CA ALA A 183 -9.36 -7.89 -9.65
C ALA A 183 -9.60 -6.47 -9.13
N VAL A 184 -10.74 -6.27 -8.46
CA VAL A 184 -11.17 -4.97 -7.93
C VAL A 184 -11.73 -5.14 -6.52
N PHE A 185 -11.43 -4.21 -5.61
CA PHE A 185 -11.80 -4.29 -4.19
C PHE A 185 -12.61 -3.08 -3.71
N ASP A 186 -13.09 -2.27 -4.66
CA ASP A 186 -13.95 -1.12 -4.44
C ASP A 186 -14.96 -1.02 -5.59
N SER A 187 -16.21 -0.73 -5.24
CA SER A 187 -17.32 -0.73 -6.19
C SER A 187 -17.26 0.45 -7.17
N ASN A 188 -16.64 1.59 -6.80
CA ASN A 188 -16.40 2.66 -7.77
C ASN A 188 -15.37 2.23 -8.80
N ALA A 189 -14.31 1.52 -8.39
CA ALA A 189 -13.31 0.98 -9.29
C ALA A 189 -13.90 -0.07 -10.25
N LEU A 190 -14.78 -0.96 -9.75
CA LEU A 190 -15.51 -1.91 -10.59
C LEU A 190 -16.37 -1.16 -11.63
N VAL A 191 -17.24 -0.25 -11.19
CA VAL A 191 -18.14 0.49 -12.10
C VAL A 191 -17.34 1.34 -13.10
N ARG A 192 -16.21 1.93 -12.69
CA ARG A 192 -15.28 2.63 -13.60
C ARG A 192 -14.76 1.69 -14.68
N LEU A 193 -14.24 0.52 -14.32
CA LEU A 193 -13.75 -0.48 -15.27
C LEU A 193 -14.85 -0.94 -16.23
N LEU A 194 -16.06 -1.20 -15.73
CA LEU A 194 -17.20 -1.61 -16.56
C LEU A 194 -17.56 -0.52 -17.59
N ASN A 195 -17.62 0.74 -17.18
CA ASN A 195 -17.87 1.86 -18.10
C ASN A 195 -16.76 2.01 -19.14
N GLN A 196 -15.50 1.82 -18.74
CA GLN A 196 -14.36 1.84 -19.66
C GLN A 196 -14.35 0.68 -20.66
N ILE A 197 -14.95 -0.47 -20.32
CA ILE A 197 -15.17 -1.58 -21.26
C ILE A 197 -16.24 -1.22 -22.30
N ILE A 198 -17.26 -0.46 -21.89
CA ILE A 198 -18.35 -0.03 -22.79
C ILE A 198 -17.87 1.03 -23.76
N THR A 199 -17.11 2.02 -23.28
CA THR A 199 -16.74 3.19 -24.07
C THR A 199 -15.39 3.78 -23.69
N ASP A 200 -14.77 4.48 -24.63
CA ASP A 200 -13.51 5.16 -24.41
C ASP A 200 -13.72 6.36 -23.46
N MET A 201 -12.91 6.40 -22.40
CA MET A 201 -12.97 7.45 -21.39
C MET A 201 -11.84 8.46 -21.57
N PRO A 202 -12.08 9.78 -21.44
CA PRO A 202 -11.03 10.78 -21.54
C PRO A 202 -10.11 10.76 -20.31
N GLY A 203 -8.97 11.45 -20.41
CA GLY A 203 -8.02 11.58 -19.31
C GLY A 203 -6.92 10.52 -19.38
N TYR A 204 -6.34 10.18 -18.23
CA TYR A 204 -5.22 9.24 -18.16
C TYR A 204 -5.46 8.13 -17.13
N SER A 205 -4.82 6.99 -17.38
CA SER A 205 -4.66 5.90 -16.42
C SER A 205 -3.18 5.74 -16.12
N VAL A 206 -2.82 5.44 -14.87
CA VAL A 206 -1.44 5.06 -14.52
C VAL A 206 -1.38 3.55 -14.44
N VAL A 207 -0.43 2.94 -15.15
CA VAL A 207 -0.20 1.48 -15.17
C VAL A 207 1.17 1.20 -14.57
N ILE A 208 1.18 0.57 -13.39
CA ILE A 208 2.39 0.15 -12.70
C ILE A 208 2.68 -1.32 -13.00
N SER A 209 3.84 -1.63 -13.57
CA SER A 209 4.27 -3.00 -13.88
C SER A 209 4.97 -3.65 -12.67
N CYS A 210 4.30 -4.59 -11.99
CA CYS A 210 4.80 -5.27 -10.79
C CYS A 210 4.87 -6.81 -10.91
N ALA A 211 4.68 -7.36 -12.12
CA ALA A 211 4.51 -8.80 -12.33
C ALA A 211 5.80 -9.63 -12.26
N GLY A 212 6.98 -8.98 -12.37
CA GLY A 212 8.27 -9.66 -12.51
C GLY A 212 8.79 -10.33 -11.22
N VAL A 213 9.65 -11.34 -11.41
CA VAL A 213 10.23 -12.16 -10.32
C VAL A 213 11.39 -11.48 -9.58
N GLY A 214 12.06 -10.48 -10.19
CA GLY A 214 13.18 -9.78 -9.54
C GLY A 214 14.44 -10.64 -9.35
N SER A 215 14.71 -11.59 -10.26
CA SER A 215 15.74 -12.63 -10.10
C SER A 215 17.17 -12.12 -9.85
N ARG A 216 17.53 -10.93 -10.34
CA ARG A 216 18.89 -10.36 -10.23
C ARG A 216 19.34 -10.08 -8.80
N LEU A 217 18.42 -9.78 -7.89
CA LEU A 217 18.73 -9.51 -6.48
C LEU A 217 18.76 -10.77 -5.61
N GLY A 218 18.29 -11.91 -6.11
CA GLY A 218 18.29 -13.18 -5.36
C GLY A 218 17.39 -13.20 -4.12
N LEU A 219 16.52 -12.19 -3.93
CA LEU A 219 15.70 -12.01 -2.72
C LEU A 219 14.46 -12.92 -2.67
N GLY A 220 14.14 -13.63 -3.76
CA GLY A 220 12.95 -14.48 -3.82
C GLY A 220 11.64 -13.72 -3.66
N GLN A 221 11.63 -12.41 -3.94
CA GLN A 221 10.44 -11.56 -3.87
C GLN A 221 10.37 -10.56 -5.01
N THR A 222 9.16 -10.13 -5.39
CA THR A 222 8.99 -9.01 -6.33
C THR A 222 9.64 -7.73 -5.79
N LYS A 223 10.35 -7.00 -6.65
CA LYS A 223 11.15 -5.82 -6.28
C LYS A 223 10.29 -4.71 -5.66
N SER A 224 9.05 -4.58 -6.12
CA SER A 224 8.07 -3.63 -5.59
C SER A 224 7.72 -3.87 -4.11
N LEU A 225 8.00 -5.07 -3.57
CA LEU A 225 7.83 -5.40 -2.14
C LEU A 225 9.12 -5.28 -1.33
N ILE A 226 10.27 -4.95 -1.94
CA ILE A 226 11.50 -4.64 -1.20
C ILE A 226 11.21 -3.47 -0.26
N ARG A 227 11.66 -3.61 1.00
CA ARG A 227 11.45 -2.61 2.04
C ARG A 227 12.65 -1.69 2.14
N PHE A 228 12.39 -0.39 2.09
CA PHE A 228 13.34 0.67 2.38
C PHE A 228 12.84 1.41 3.61
N TYR A 229 13.66 1.52 4.65
CA TYR A 229 13.28 2.10 5.95
C TYR A 229 11.96 1.50 6.49
N GLY A 230 11.84 0.17 6.44
CA GLY A 230 10.65 -0.56 6.91
C GLY A 230 9.44 -0.55 5.97
N LYS A 231 9.44 0.29 4.93
CA LYS A 231 8.29 0.50 4.03
C LYS A 231 8.52 -0.13 2.64
N PRO A 232 7.56 -0.89 2.08
CA PRO A 232 7.67 -1.44 0.73
C PRO A 232 7.80 -0.36 -0.34
N LEU A 233 8.59 -0.61 -1.39
CA LEU A 233 8.79 0.31 -2.51
C LEU A 233 7.48 0.80 -3.12
N ILE A 234 6.52 -0.11 -3.35
CA ILE A 234 5.20 0.24 -3.89
C ILE A 234 4.47 1.27 -3.03
N HIS A 235 4.66 1.29 -1.71
CA HIS A 235 4.04 2.30 -0.84
C HIS A 235 4.60 3.70 -1.08
N TYR A 236 5.90 3.84 -1.42
CA TYR A 236 6.46 5.13 -1.80
C TYR A 236 5.84 5.66 -3.09
N GLN A 237 5.57 4.78 -4.06
CA GLN A 237 4.89 5.17 -5.30
C GLN A 237 3.42 5.57 -5.03
N LEU A 238 2.69 4.76 -4.24
CA LEU A 238 1.27 4.98 -3.96
C LEU A 238 0.97 6.31 -3.27
N GLU A 239 1.88 6.81 -2.42
CA GLU A 239 1.72 8.10 -1.74
C GLU A 239 1.65 9.28 -2.70
N TYR A 240 2.33 9.20 -3.85
CA TYR A 240 2.28 10.23 -4.89
C TYR A 240 1.17 10.00 -5.92
N PHE A 241 0.52 8.85 -5.89
CA PHE A 241 -0.59 8.53 -6.78
C PHE A 241 -1.96 8.66 -6.11
N ILE A 242 -2.05 9.26 -4.92
CA ILE A 242 -3.31 9.37 -4.17
C ILE A 242 -4.45 10.05 -4.96
N GLU A 243 -4.13 11.05 -5.78
CA GLU A 243 -5.10 11.77 -6.63
C GLU A 243 -5.35 11.09 -7.99
N VAL A 244 -4.63 10.01 -8.31
CA VAL A 244 -4.83 9.25 -9.55
C VAL A 244 -6.11 8.42 -9.42
N ASN A 245 -7.14 8.80 -10.18
CA ASN A 245 -8.44 8.13 -10.17
C ASN A 245 -8.40 6.73 -10.80
N ASP A 246 -7.71 6.55 -11.93
CA ASP A 246 -7.57 5.24 -12.59
C ASP A 246 -6.14 4.73 -12.47
N LEU A 247 -5.84 4.18 -11.29
CA LEU A 247 -4.58 3.52 -10.99
C LEU A 247 -4.72 2.01 -11.20
N ARG A 248 -3.79 1.45 -11.96
CA ARG A 248 -3.78 0.04 -12.33
C ARG A 248 -2.44 -0.60 -11.99
N ILE A 249 -2.46 -1.75 -11.34
CA ILE A 249 -1.24 -2.47 -10.96
C ILE A 249 -1.26 -3.83 -11.63
N VAL A 250 -0.26 -4.08 -12.46
CA VAL A 250 -0.10 -5.35 -13.16
C VAL A 250 0.64 -6.32 -12.25
N VAL A 251 -0.01 -7.41 -11.86
CA VAL A 251 0.48 -8.41 -10.92
C VAL A 251 0.78 -9.73 -11.61
N GLY A 252 1.71 -10.50 -11.05
CA GLY A 252 2.17 -11.78 -11.59
C GLY A 252 2.77 -12.61 -10.47
N TYR A 253 4.10 -12.69 -10.41
CA TYR A 253 4.79 -13.30 -9.28
C TYR A 253 4.34 -12.67 -7.94
N GLN A 254 3.98 -13.50 -6.97
CA GLN A 254 3.46 -13.06 -5.65
C GLN A 254 2.28 -12.07 -5.73
N ALA A 255 1.38 -12.24 -6.69
CA ALA A 255 0.21 -11.37 -6.86
C ALA A 255 -0.59 -11.15 -5.55
N LYS A 256 -0.76 -12.19 -4.73
CA LYS A 256 -1.47 -12.09 -3.45
C LYS A 256 -0.79 -11.10 -2.49
N ASP A 257 0.52 -11.27 -2.25
CA ASP A 257 1.28 -10.39 -1.34
C ASP A 257 1.28 -8.94 -1.85
N MET A 258 1.35 -8.75 -3.18
CA MET A 258 1.25 -7.44 -3.82
C MET A 258 -0.12 -6.80 -3.59
N ILE A 259 -1.21 -7.53 -3.85
CA ILE A 259 -2.58 -7.05 -3.65
C ILE A 259 -2.78 -6.66 -2.18
N GLU A 260 -2.45 -7.55 -1.24
CA GLU A 260 -2.59 -7.27 0.19
C GLU A 260 -1.80 -6.03 0.61
N SER A 261 -0.55 -5.90 0.14
CA SER A 261 0.29 -4.73 0.41
C SER A 261 -0.33 -3.42 -0.09
N VAL A 262 -0.91 -3.41 -1.29
CA VAL A 262 -1.54 -2.22 -1.89
C VAL A 262 -2.85 -1.86 -1.17
N LEU A 263 -3.66 -2.88 -0.81
CA LEU A 263 -4.94 -2.68 -0.11
C LEU A 263 -4.78 -2.05 1.28
N LEU A 264 -3.60 -2.13 1.90
CA LEU A 264 -3.26 -1.39 3.13
C LEU A 264 -3.23 0.13 2.92
N LYS A 265 -3.04 0.61 1.68
CA LYS A 265 -2.95 2.02 1.33
C LYS A 265 -4.19 2.55 0.62
N ARG A 266 -4.74 1.79 -0.33
CA ARG A 266 -5.98 2.17 -1.05
C ARG A 266 -6.65 0.96 -1.72
N LYS A 267 -7.98 1.00 -1.84
CA LYS A 267 -8.81 -0.11 -2.35
C LYS A 267 -9.34 0.08 -3.77
N ASP A 268 -9.29 1.31 -4.28
CA ASP A 268 -9.85 1.72 -5.58
C ASP A 268 -8.93 1.45 -6.78
N VAL A 269 -7.91 0.62 -6.58
CA VAL A 269 -6.96 0.16 -7.61
C VAL A 269 -7.57 -0.99 -8.42
N ILE A 270 -7.29 -0.99 -9.72
CA ILE A 270 -7.58 -2.13 -10.60
C ILE A 270 -6.32 -2.99 -10.69
N PHE A 271 -6.38 -4.21 -10.18
CA PHE A 271 -5.30 -5.17 -10.38
C PHE A 271 -5.49 -5.89 -11.71
N VAL A 272 -4.41 -6.08 -12.45
CA VAL A 272 -4.41 -6.69 -13.78
C VAL A 272 -3.48 -7.89 -13.76
N PHE A 273 -3.96 -9.06 -14.16
CA PHE A 273 -3.14 -10.28 -14.09
C PHE A 273 -2.32 -10.48 -15.36
N ASN A 274 -1.00 -10.61 -15.18
CA ASN A 274 -0.12 -11.24 -16.15
C ASN A 274 0.16 -12.67 -15.70
N HIS A 275 -0.68 -13.62 -16.10
CA HIS A 275 -0.52 -15.04 -15.74
C HIS A 275 0.72 -15.69 -16.38
N ASP A 276 1.25 -15.11 -17.46
CA ASP A 276 2.45 -15.60 -18.17
C ASP A 276 3.70 -14.75 -17.83
N TYR A 277 3.77 -14.22 -16.60
CA TYR A 277 4.86 -13.35 -16.14
C TYR A 277 6.25 -13.99 -16.23
N PHE A 278 6.34 -15.32 -16.31
CA PHE A 278 7.62 -16.04 -16.40
C PHE A 278 8.22 -16.01 -17.82
N HIS A 279 7.39 -15.86 -18.86
CA HIS A 279 7.81 -15.87 -20.27
C HIS A 279 7.60 -14.52 -20.98
N THR A 280 7.12 -13.51 -20.26
CA THR A 280 6.81 -12.17 -20.80
C THR A 280 7.60 -11.08 -20.09
N ASN A 281 7.64 -9.87 -20.68
CA ASN A 281 8.35 -8.71 -20.15
C ASN A 281 7.41 -7.52 -19.87
N THR A 282 7.99 -6.36 -19.55
CA THR A 282 7.25 -5.13 -19.19
C THR A 282 6.34 -4.62 -20.31
N GLY A 283 6.66 -4.88 -21.59
CA GLY A 283 5.79 -4.53 -22.72
C GLY A 283 4.44 -5.26 -22.67
N THR A 284 4.45 -6.57 -22.37
CA THR A 284 3.21 -7.33 -22.15
C THR A 284 2.44 -6.80 -20.96
N SER A 285 3.13 -6.47 -19.86
CA SER A 285 2.50 -5.92 -18.66
C SER A 285 1.78 -4.60 -18.95
N LEU A 286 2.45 -3.66 -19.64
CA LEU A 286 1.85 -2.41 -20.07
C LEU A 286 0.65 -2.64 -21.01
N TYR A 287 0.78 -3.53 -21.99
CA TYR A 287 -0.32 -3.87 -22.89
C TYR A 287 -1.55 -4.38 -22.12
N LEU A 288 -1.37 -5.35 -21.22
CA LEU A 288 -2.46 -5.88 -20.38
C LEU A 288 -3.07 -4.78 -19.51
N GLY A 289 -2.25 -3.97 -18.83
CA GLY A 289 -2.71 -2.88 -17.98
C GLY A 289 -3.46 -1.77 -18.73
N SER A 290 -3.10 -1.55 -20.00
CA SER A 290 -3.73 -0.55 -20.88
C SER A 290 -5.09 -0.97 -21.46
N ARG A 291 -5.48 -2.25 -21.33
CA ARG A 291 -6.77 -2.75 -21.83
C ARG A 291 -7.90 -1.98 -21.16
N TYR A 292 -8.73 -1.30 -21.96
CA TYR A 292 -9.84 -0.47 -21.46
C TYR A 292 -9.38 0.64 -20.51
N ALA A 293 -8.14 1.14 -20.63
CA ALA A 293 -7.71 2.34 -19.91
C ALA A 293 -8.38 3.60 -20.48
N ASN A 294 -8.16 4.73 -19.82
CA ASN A 294 -8.49 6.04 -20.37
C ASN A 294 -7.67 6.32 -21.65
N GLU A 295 -8.00 7.43 -22.32
CA GLU A 295 -7.37 7.86 -23.58
C GLU A 295 -5.84 7.81 -23.56
N TYR A 296 -5.24 8.25 -22.45
CA TYR A 296 -3.81 8.21 -22.23
C TYR A 296 -3.44 7.18 -21.15
N VAL A 297 -2.28 6.56 -21.32
CA VAL A 297 -1.68 5.66 -20.34
C VAL A 297 -0.32 6.18 -19.96
N ILE A 298 -0.11 6.41 -18.66
CA ILE A 298 1.20 6.66 -18.08
C ILE A 298 1.76 5.30 -17.64
N ALA A 299 2.72 4.78 -18.40
CA ALA A 299 3.49 3.61 -18.03
C ALA A 299 4.41 3.94 -16.85
N TRP A 300 4.50 3.05 -15.88
CA TRP A 300 5.35 3.18 -14.71
C TRP A 300 5.91 1.81 -14.30
N ASP A 301 7.18 1.76 -13.92
CA ASP A 301 7.82 0.52 -13.50
C ASP A 301 7.74 0.36 -11.97
N GLY A 302 7.43 -0.85 -11.51
CA GLY A 302 7.22 -1.13 -10.09
C GLY A 302 8.51 -1.15 -9.27
N ASP A 303 9.68 -1.17 -9.90
CA ASP A 303 11.01 -1.15 -9.31
C ASP A 303 11.72 0.20 -9.42
N LEU A 304 10.96 1.26 -9.73
CA LEU A 304 11.48 2.60 -9.97
C LEU A 304 11.15 3.57 -8.82
N LEU A 305 12.14 4.38 -8.41
CA LEU A 305 11.94 5.61 -7.64
C LEU A 305 12.10 6.82 -8.55
N VAL A 306 11.26 7.85 -8.37
CA VAL A 306 11.30 9.08 -9.18
C VAL A 306 11.24 10.28 -8.26
N HIS A 307 12.00 11.32 -8.55
CA HIS A 307 11.99 12.53 -7.75
C HIS A 307 10.54 13.06 -7.60
N PRO A 308 10.06 13.39 -6.39
CA PRO A 308 8.69 13.81 -6.12
C PRO A 308 8.15 14.89 -7.07
N ASP A 309 8.95 15.93 -7.34
CA ASP A 309 8.56 16.99 -8.28
C ASP A 309 8.41 16.49 -9.71
N ASP A 310 9.19 15.49 -10.11
CA ASP A 310 9.10 14.90 -11.45
C ASP A 310 7.89 13.96 -11.57
N ILE A 311 7.47 13.29 -10.48
CA ILE A 311 6.19 12.58 -10.44
C ILE A 311 5.04 13.57 -10.72
N ARG A 312 5.04 14.72 -10.05
CA ARG A 312 4.03 15.78 -10.28
C ARG A 312 4.06 16.27 -11.73
N LYS A 313 5.25 16.48 -12.32
CA LYS A 313 5.40 16.86 -13.73
C LYS A 313 4.83 15.81 -14.68
N CYS A 314 5.12 14.52 -14.43
CA CYS A 314 4.59 13.40 -15.19
C CYS A 314 3.05 13.39 -15.18
N LEU A 315 2.44 13.48 -14.00
CA LEU A 315 0.97 13.46 -13.84
C LEU A 315 0.29 14.70 -14.41
N ALA A 316 0.92 15.88 -14.33
CA ALA A 316 0.36 17.12 -14.84
C ALA A 316 0.40 17.22 -16.38
N LYS A 317 1.25 16.44 -17.05
CA LYS A 317 1.46 16.55 -18.50
C LYS A 317 0.37 15.82 -19.28
N LYS A 318 -0.47 16.59 -19.95
CA LYS A 318 -1.64 16.11 -20.73
C LYS A 318 -1.32 15.72 -22.19
N SER A 319 -0.06 15.42 -22.49
CA SER A 319 0.39 15.05 -23.83
C SER A 319 1.37 13.89 -23.74
N GLU A 320 1.60 13.21 -24.86
CA GLU A 320 2.60 12.14 -24.93
C GLU A 320 3.98 12.66 -24.52
N TYR A 321 4.72 11.82 -23.80
CA TYR A 321 6.10 12.10 -23.41
C TYR A 321 6.85 10.80 -23.13
N ILE A 322 8.18 10.88 -23.22
CA ILE A 322 9.12 9.83 -22.81
C ILE A 322 9.98 10.41 -21.69
N GLY A 323 9.92 9.81 -20.50
CA GLY A 323 10.75 10.15 -19.35
C GLY A 323 12.20 9.78 -19.64
N CYS A 324 13.09 10.76 -19.56
CA CYS A 324 14.51 10.54 -19.77
C CYS A 324 15.37 11.17 -18.67
N CYS A 325 16.45 10.50 -18.29
CA CYS A 325 17.46 11.00 -17.36
C CYS A 325 18.81 11.22 -18.07
N VAL A 326 19.75 11.85 -17.37
CA VAL A 326 21.16 11.88 -17.82
C VAL A 326 21.70 10.46 -17.72
N PRO A 327 22.43 9.93 -18.72
CA PRO A 327 22.93 8.56 -18.67
C PRO A 327 23.85 8.35 -17.47
N THR A 328 23.49 7.42 -16.59
CA THR A 328 24.24 7.12 -15.36
C THR A 328 24.42 5.63 -15.08
N THR A 329 23.69 4.75 -15.77
CA THR A 329 23.73 3.30 -15.50
C THR A 329 24.64 2.54 -16.48
N GLU A 330 25.15 1.39 -16.04
CA GLU A 330 26.03 0.53 -16.86
C GLU A 330 25.27 -0.18 -18.00
N ASP A 331 23.98 -0.51 -17.80
CA ASP A 331 23.11 -1.24 -18.75
C ASP A 331 22.02 -0.34 -19.39
N ALA A 332 22.32 0.94 -19.57
CA ALA A 332 21.38 1.95 -20.04
C ALA A 332 20.72 1.61 -21.38
N VAL A 333 19.42 1.91 -21.49
CA VAL A 333 18.76 2.09 -22.79
C VAL A 333 18.89 3.56 -23.16
N TYR A 334 19.77 3.85 -24.11
CA TYR A 334 19.98 5.21 -24.58
C TYR A 334 18.85 5.69 -25.49
N VAL A 335 18.64 7.00 -25.47
CA VAL A 335 17.62 7.72 -26.23
C VAL A 335 18.31 8.75 -27.10
N ARG A 336 17.99 8.76 -28.40
CA ARG A 336 18.45 9.80 -29.34
C ARG A 336 17.36 10.82 -29.60
N THR A 337 17.73 12.08 -29.61
CA THR A 337 16.83 13.22 -29.79
C THR A 337 17.22 14.07 -30.98
N ASN A 338 16.24 14.76 -31.56
CA ASN A 338 16.49 15.80 -32.56
C ASN A 338 16.57 17.19 -31.91
N GLU A 339 16.87 18.21 -32.72
CA GLU A 339 16.97 19.62 -32.29
C GLU A 339 15.71 20.19 -31.62
N LYS A 340 14.55 19.52 -31.77
CA LYS A 340 13.27 19.89 -31.16
C LYS A 340 13.00 19.14 -29.85
N ASN A 341 14.00 18.42 -29.30
CA ASN A 341 13.86 17.56 -28.12
C ASN A 341 12.79 16.47 -28.29
N LEU A 342 12.62 15.97 -29.51
CA LEU A 342 11.79 14.79 -29.78
C LEU A 342 12.70 13.56 -29.85
N VAL A 343 12.30 12.48 -29.18
CA VAL A 343 12.93 11.17 -29.28
C VAL A 343 12.70 10.62 -30.69
N THR A 344 13.77 10.15 -31.31
CA THR A 344 13.72 9.57 -32.67
C THR A 344 14.15 8.12 -32.71
N ALA A 345 14.87 7.61 -31.69
CA ALA A 345 15.27 6.21 -31.59
C ALA A 345 15.71 5.85 -30.16
N PHE A 346 15.66 4.56 -29.83
CA PHE A 346 16.36 3.97 -28.69
C PHE A 346 17.61 3.21 -29.17
N SER A 347 18.60 3.03 -28.30
CA SER A 347 19.86 2.33 -28.61
C SER A 347 20.46 1.69 -27.35
N ARG A 348 21.16 0.56 -27.52
CA ARG A 348 21.98 -0.04 -26.46
C ARG A 348 23.44 0.42 -26.48
N GLU A 349 23.84 1.18 -27.50
CA GLU A 349 25.24 1.57 -27.70
C GLU A 349 25.53 3.01 -27.26
N SER A 350 24.66 3.96 -27.63
CA SER A 350 24.86 5.40 -27.35
C SER A 350 23.61 6.24 -27.61
N GLY A 351 23.50 7.37 -26.91
CA GLY A 351 22.47 8.40 -27.13
C GLY A 351 22.65 9.61 -26.23
N ASP A 352 21.75 10.58 -26.38
CA ASP A 352 21.80 11.88 -25.70
C ASP A 352 21.31 11.79 -24.25
N PHE A 353 20.38 10.86 -23.99
CA PHE A 353 19.76 10.60 -22.70
C PHE A 353 19.60 9.11 -22.45
N GLU A 354 19.18 8.75 -21.24
CA GLU A 354 18.80 7.40 -20.85
C GLU A 354 17.29 7.32 -20.65
N TRP A 355 16.68 6.21 -21.08
CA TRP A 355 15.28 5.88 -20.84
C TRP A 355 15.08 5.50 -19.38
N SER A 356 14.12 6.16 -18.71
CA SER A 356 13.97 6.09 -17.25
C SER A 356 12.73 5.35 -16.76
N GLY A 357 11.88 4.83 -17.66
CA GLY A 357 10.66 4.07 -17.32
C GLY A 357 9.33 4.81 -17.55
N PRO A 358 9.11 6.03 -17.03
CA PRO A 358 7.85 6.74 -17.22
C PRO A 358 7.61 7.18 -18.66
N ALA A 359 6.46 6.85 -19.24
CA ALA A 359 6.01 7.42 -20.51
C ALA A 359 4.50 7.60 -20.54
N CYS A 360 4.03 8.72 -21.09
CA CYS A 360 2.63 8.93 -21.42
C CYS A 360 2.40 8.63 -22.90
N ILE A 361 1.50 7.69 -23.19
CA ILE A 361 1.24 7.17 -24.54
C ILE A 361 -0.27 7.15 -24.76
N LYS A 362 -0.74 7.46 -25.97
CA LYS A 362 -2.15 7.20 -26.31
C LYS A 362 -2.46 5.71 -26.23
N ARG A 363 -3.52 5.32 -25.51
CA ARG A 363 -3.92 3.91 -25.33
C ARG A 363 -4.02 3.16 -26.66
N ASN A 364 -4.62 3.78 -27.69
CA ASN A 364 -4.81 3.16 -29.01
C ASN A 364 -3.51 2.91 -29.79
N SER A 365 -2.40 3.53 -29.35
CA SER A 365 -1.05 3.31 -29.89
C SER A 365 -0.34 2.11 -29.25
N ILE A 366 -0.81 1.63 -28.09
CA ILE A 366 -0.19 0.52 -27.37
C ILE A 366 -0.56 -0.81 -28.05
N ARG A 367 0.44 -1.49 -28.61
CA ARG A 367 0.30 -2.79 -29.28
C ARG A 367 0.95 -3.88 -28.43
N TYR A 368 0.44 -5.10 -28.56
CA TYR A 368 1.03 -6.25 -27.88
C TYR A 368 2.46 -6.49 -28.38
N ILE A 369 3.41 -6.52 -27.45
CA ILE A 369 4.82 -6.85 -27.68
C ILE A 369 5.32 -7.65 -26.48
N SER A 370 5.97 -8.79 -26.73
CA SER A 370 6.56 -9.64 -25.69
C SER A 370 7.88 -9.09 -25.10
N GLY A 371 8.45 -8.06 -25.73
CA GLY A 371 9.61 -7.32 -25.28
C GLY A 371 9.30 -6.22 -24.26
N TYR A 372 10.07 -5.15 -24.28
CA TYR A 372 10.03 -4.08 -23.27
C TYR A 372 9.10 -2.93 -23.68
N VAL A 373 8.76 -2.06 -22.72
CA VAL A 373 7.94 -0.86 -22.95
C VAL A 373 8.51 0.01 -24.07
N TYR A 374 9.83 0.24 -24.11
CA TYR A 374 10.44 1.06 -25.16
C TYR A 374 10.23 0.48 -26.57
N SER A 375 10.08 -0.85 -26.71
CA SER A 375 9.77 -1.49 -28.00
C SER A 375 8.37 -1.14 -28.52
N ILE A 376 7.43 -0.83 -27.61
CA ILE A 376 6.11 -0.31 -27.98
C ILE A 376 6.25 1.14 -28.44
N ILE A 377 7.03 1.94 -27.69
CA ILE A 377 7.26 3.35 -27.96
C ILE A 377 7.96 3.57 -29.30
N GLU A 378 8.94 2.72 -29.67
CA GLU A 378 9.67 2.79 -30.94
C GLU A 378 8.74 2.85 -32.17
N GLN A 379 7.57 2.20 -32.11
CA GLN A 379 6.62 2.14 -33.23
C GLN A 379 5.84 3.44 -33.44
N ILE A 380 5.88 4.36 -32.48
CA ILE A 380 5.09 5.60 -32.47
C ILE A 380 5.93 6.87 -32.35
N LEU A 381 7.26 6.73 -32.45
CA LEU A 381 8.16 7.87 -32.53
C LEU A 381 7.85 8.72 -33.78
N PRO A 382 8.08 10.05 -33.71
CA PRO A 382 8.78 10.77 -32.64
C PRO A 382 7.88 11.29 -31.51
N ILE A 383 8.37 11.27 -30.26
CA ILE A 383 7.65 11.74 -29.05
C ILE A 383 8.52 12.70 -28.23
N PRO A 384 7.98 13.77 -27.61
CA PRO A 384 8.78 14.69 -26.78
C PRO A 384 9.42 14.03 -25.56
N ILE A 385 10.64 14.44 -25.21
CA ILE A 385 11.23 14.07 -23.92
C ILE A 385 10.57 14.83 -22.78
N LEU A 386 10.51 14.19 -21.61
CA LEU A 386 10.33 14.81 -20.31
C LEU A 386 11.55 14.46 -19.46
N LYS A 387 12.37 15.45 -19.12
CA LYS A 387 13.54 15.22 -18.27
C LYS A 387 13.10 14.94 -16.85
N ILE A 388 13.54 13.81 -16.30
CA ILE A 388 13.25 13.39 -14.93
C ILE A 388 14.51 12.86 -14.23
N THR A 389 14.46 12.82 -12.90
CA THR A 389 15.44 12.15 -12.04
C THR A 389 14.80 10.91 -11.44
N ALA A 390 15.39 9.76 -11.70
CA ALA A 390 14.86 8.47 -11.30
C ALA A 390 15.97 7.47 -10.96
N GLN A 391 15.64 6.44 -10.20
CA GLN A 391 16.54 5.39 -9.74
C GLN A 391 15.84 4.03 -9.87
N ASP A 392 16.33 3.19 -10.77
CA ASP A 392 15.94 1.78 -10.89
C ASP A 392 16.55 0.94 -9.76
N ILE A 393 15.97 -0.23 -9.47
CA ILE A 393 16.45 -1.15 -8.44
C ILE A 393 16.69 -2.52 -9.07
N ASP A 394 17.81 -2.69 -9.76
CA ASP A 394 18.17 -3.92 -10.48
C ASP A 394 19.25 -4.74 -9.78
N THR A 395 20.22 -4.06 -9.17
CA THR A 395 21.41 -4.64 -8.55
C THR A 395 21.52 -4.24 -7.07
N TYR A 396 22.47 -4.86 -6.36
CA TYR A 396 22.76 -4.44 -4.98
C TYR A 396 23.28 -2.99 -4.91
N GLY A 397 24.06 -2.55 -5.90
CA GLY A 397 24.50 -1.15 -5.98
C GLY A 397 23.33 -0.18 -6.13
N ASP A 398 22.32 -0.56 -6.91
CA ASP A 398 21.09 0.22 -7.05
C ASP A 398 20.27 0.28 -5.77
N TYR A 399 20.25 -0.80 -4.98
CA TYR A 399 19.61 -0.81 -3.67
C TYR A 399 20.25 0.22 -2.72
N GLU A 400 21.57 0.30 -2.66
CA GLU A 400 22.30 1.32 -1.88
C GLU A 400 22.00 2.75 -2.39
N ASN A 401 21.96 2.94 -3.71
CA ASN A 401 21.59 4.22 -4.30
C ASN A 401 20.13 4.60 -4.02
N ALA A 402 19.22 3.63 -4.01
CA ALA A 402 17.80 3.82 -3.68
C ALA A 402 17.60 4.21 -2.21
N LEU A 403 18.37 3.65 -1.26
CA LEU A 403 18.38 4.11 0.13
C LEU A 403 18.72 5.60 0.21
N LYS A 404 19.80 6.00 -0.47
CA LYS A 404 20.20 7.41 -0.54
C LYS A 404 19.14 8.29 -1.22
N PHE A 405 18.55 7.82 -2.32
CA PHE A 405 17.50 8.54 -3.05
C PHE A 405 16.26 8.78 -2.19
N ILE A 406 15.82 7.76 -1.45
CA ILE A 406 14.68 7.86 -0.54
C ILE A 406 15.01 8.85 0.58
N ARG A 407 16.18 8.74 1.20
CA ARG A 407 16.62 9.69 2.23
C ARG A 407 16.61 11.13 1.71
N ASP A 408 17.17 11.35 0.53
CA ASP A 408 17.37 12.69 -0.03
C ASP A 408 16.07 13.29 -0.58
N TYR A 409 15.04 12.51 -0.93
CA TYR A 409 13.86 13.07 -1.61
C TYR A 409 12.50 12.66 -1.04
N TYR A 410 12.41 11.50 -0.39
CA TYR A 410 11.16 10.96 0.13
C TYR A 410 11.05 11.05 1.65
N LEU A 411 12.17 11.21 2.35
CA LEU A 411 12.21 11.39 3.79
C LEU A 411 12.26 12.87 4.13
N GLY A 412 11.58 13.26 5.22
CA GLY A 412 11.33 14.66 5.60
C GLY A 412 12.55 15.44 6.09
N ASN A 413 13.74 14.86 6.01
CA ASN A 413 14.90 15.34 6.76
C ASN A 413 15.74 16.39 6.04
N ASN A 414 15.53 16.67 4.75
CA ASN A 414 16.39 17.67 4.06
C ASN A 414 16.32 19.06 4.69
N ALA A 415 15.11 19.55 5.00
CA ALA A 415 14.95 20.87 5.60
C ALA A 415 15.59 20.94 7.01
N ILE A 416 15.43 19.86 7.79
CA ILE A 416 15.99 19.72 9.14
C ILE A 416 17.51 19.56 9.10
N ASP A 417 18.03 18.77 8.17
CA ASP A 417 19.46 18.59 7.94
C ASP A 417 20.10 19.90 7.52
N CYS A 418 19.49 20.63 6.59
CA CYS A 418 19.94 21.97 6.21
C CYS A 418 19.98 22.91 7.42
N TYR A 419 18.93 22.91 8.25
CA TYR A 419 18.86 23.73 9.47
C TYR A 419 19.98 23.39 10.46
N TYR A 420 20.10 22.12 10.86
CA TYR A 420 21.08 21.70 11.86
C TYR A 420 22.51 21.73 11.34
N ASN A 421 22.74 21.51 10.04
CA ASN A 421 24.06 21.73 9.43
C ASN A 421 24.44 23.21 9.48
N ALA A 422 23.51 24.12 9.14
CA ALA A 422 23.76 25.55 9.23
C ALA A 422 23.98 26.03 10.68
N LEU A 423 23.26 25.45 11.64
CA LEU A 423 23.46 25.72 13.07
C LEU A 423 24.80 25.18 13.55
N ALA A 424 25.15 23.95 13.19
CA ALA A 424 26.43 23.31 13.50
C ALA A 424 27.61 24.13 13.01
N GLU A 425 27.51 24.80 11.86
CA GLU A 425 28.56 25.68 11.36
C GLU A 425 28.78 26.96 12.20
N LYS A 426 27.76 27.41 12.94
CA LYS A 426 27.74 28.70 13.64
C LYS A 426 27.83 28.59 15.16
N ILE A 427 27.50 27.42 15.72
CA ILE A 427 27.37 27.22 17.16
C ILE A 427 28.67 27.52 17.90
N SER A 428 28.57 28.30 18.98
CA SER A 428 29.71 28.66 19.85
C SER A 428 29.55 28.17 21.29
N SER A 429 28.31 27.90 21.70
CA SER A 429 27.93 27.44 23.03
C SER A 429 27.00 26.22 22.96
N PRO A 430 27.14 25.25 23.87
CA PRO A 430 26.30 24.05 23.88
C PRO A 430 24.81 24.33 24.10
N LEU A 431 24.45 25.51 24.61
CA LEU A 431 23.05 25.90 24.89
C LEU A 431 22.29 26.38 23.65
N GLU A 432 22.99 26.70 22.55
CA GLU A 432 22.35 27.27 21.35
C GLU A 432 21.47 26.26 20.61
N THR A 433 21.70 24.95 20.78
CA THR A 433 20.86 23.87 20.23
C THR A 433 19.43 23.85 20.78
N ARG A 434 19.15 24.64 21.83
CA ARG A 434 17.83 24.77 22.44
C ARG A 434 16.88 25.69 21.68
N ASN A 435 17.33 26.43 20.65
CA ASN A 435 16.49 27.34 19.86
C ASN A 435 15.59 28.23 20.75
N GLN A 436 16.23 28.99 21.65
CA GLN A 436 15.59 29.89 22.62
C GLN A 436 14.73 29.20 23.70
N ALA A 437 14.72 27.86 23.79
CA ALA A 437 13.91 27.15 24.79
C ALA A 437 14.45 27.36 26.19
N ARG A 438 13.55 27.35 27.19
CA ARG A 438 13.93 27.38 28.60
C ARG A 438 14.77 26.15 28.95
N ASP A 439 15.53 26.26 30.04
CA ASP A 439 16.42 25.17 30.43
C ASP A 439 15.59 24.08 31.10
N SER A 440 15.41 22.98 30.39
CA SER A 440 14.72 21.79 30.87
C SER A 440 15.68 20.67 31.29
N SER A 441 17.01 20.90 31.25
CA SER A 441 18.00 19.85 31.49
C SER A 441 17.87 19.21 32.87
N TYR A 442 17.44 19.97 33.89
CA TYR A 442 17.19 19.43 35.23
C TYR A 442 16.18 18.28 35.21
N TYR A 443 15.04 18.46 34.54
CA TYR A 443 13.98 17.45 34.45
C TYR A 443 14.43 16.23 33.64
N ASP A 444 15.09 16.48 32.50
CA ASP A 444 15.64 15.44 31.62
C ASP A 444 16.65 14.55 32.36
N ILE A 445 17.62 15.16 33.05
CA ILE A 445 18.63 14.44 33.84
C ILE A 445 17.98 13.65 34.98
N SER A 446 17.02 14.27 35.68
CA SER A 446 16.36 13.65 36.83
C SER A 446 15.56 12.42 36.42
N LEU A 447 14.89 12.48 35.27
CA LEU A 447 14.16 11.34 34.71
C LEU A 447 15.12 10.18 34.38
N VAL A 448 16.20 10.44 33.64
CA VAL A 448 17.15 9.37 33.24
C VAL A 448 17.85 8.77 34.46
N LYS A 449 18.17 9.57 35.47
CA LYS A 449 18.79 9.08 36.72
C LYS A 449 17.94 8.07 37.47
N ARG A 450 16.60 8.08 37.34
CA ARG A 450 15.71 7.05 37.92
C ARG A 450 16.05 5.63 37.44
N PHE A 451 16.71 5.51 36.30
CA PHE A 451 17.06 4.23 35.65
C PHE A 451 18.57 4.03 35.54
N SER A 452 19.36 4.82 36.27
CA SER A 452 20.83 4.76 36.23
C SER A 452 21.41 3.71 37.18
N GLY A 453 22.68 3.36 36.98
CA GLY A 453 23.41 2.46 37.85
C GLY A 453 24.83 2.17 37.36
N ASP A 454 25.77 2.03 38.30
CA ASP A 454 27.21 1.91 38.04
C ASP A 454 27.63 0.69 37.22
N LYS A 455 26.70 -0.23 36.95
CA LYS A 455 26.90 -1.43 36.11
C LYS A 455 26.20 -1.36 34.75
N LEU A 456 25.33 -0.37 34.54
CA LEU A 456 24.48 -0.25 33.36
C LEU A 456 25.17 0.54 32.26
N SER A 457 24.91 0.19 31.01
CA SER A 457 25.30 0.96 29.84
C SER A 457 24.14 1.82 29.32
N LEU A 458 24.45 3.06 28.94
CA LEU A 458 23.54 4.01 28.31
C LEU A 458 23.90 4.20 26.85
N LEU A 459 22.90 4.23 25.97
CA LEU A 459 23.01 4.75 24.62
C LEU A 459 22.13 6.01 24.49
N ASP A 460 22.72 7.14 24.14
CA ASP A 460 21.98 8.38 23.86
C ASP A 460 21.94 8.65 22.35
N LEU A 461 20.73 8.66 21.80
CA LEU A 461 20.49 8.89 20.37
C LEU A 461 20.14 10.36 20.14
N GLY A 462 20.98 11.06 19.36
CA GLY A 462 20.85 12.50 19.11
C GLY A 462 21.25 13.35 20.31
N ALA A 463 22.39 13.03 20.93
CA ALA A 463 22.83 13.72 22.14
C ALA A 463 23.12 15.22 21.94
N GLY A 464 23.23 15.67 20.68
CA GLY A 464 23.55 17.04 20.32
C GLY A 464 24.88 17.46 20.94
N THR A 465 24.81 18.56 21.70
CA THR A 465 25.97 19.14 22.40
C THR A 465 26.30 18.48 23.73
N GLY A 466 25.60 17.40 24.07
CA GLY A 466 25.87 16.60 25.26
C GLY A 466 25.30 17.15 26.56
N LEU A 467 24.30 18.05 26.52
CA LEU A 467 23.71 18.65 27.73
C LEU A 467 23.24 17.60 28.76
N LEU A 468 22.71 16.48 28.27
CA LEU A 468 22.29 15.33 29.07
C LEU A 468 23.48 14.47 29.52
N VAL A 469 24.22 13.89 28.56
CA VAL A 469 25.28 12.90 28.84
C VAL A 469 26.44 13.46 29.68
N ASN A 470 26.78 14.74 29.51
CA ASN A 470 27.83 15.40 30.29
C ASN A 470 27.50 15.43 31.81
N LYS A 471 26.23 15.28 32.19
CA LYS A 471 25.77 15.25 33.58
C LYS A 471 25.48 13.84 34.10
N LEU A 472 25.56 12.83 33.24
CA LEU A 472 25.26 11.42 33.54
C LEU A 472 26.49 10.52 33.57
N ILE A 473 27.67 11.03 33.23
CA ILE A 473 28.94 10.28 33.14
C ILE A 473 29.25 9.40 34.38
N ASP A 474 28.91 9.88 35.58
CA ASP A 474 29.16 9.16 36.82
C ASP A 474 28.01 8.25 37.24
N SER A 475 26.89 8.27 36.53
CA SER A 475 25.70 7.48 36.83
C SER A 475 25.64 6.16 36.06
N PHE A 476 26.56 5.94 35.11
CA PHE A 476 26.60 4.75 34.26
C PHE A 476 28.02 4.17 34.18
N ARG A 477 28.10 2.87 33.88
CA ARG A 477 29.37 2.18 33.62
C ARG A 477 30.04 2.74 32.36
N SER A 478 29.24 2.87 31.30
CA SER A 478 29.64 3.37 29.99
C SER A 478 28.48 4.07 29.32
N ILE A 479 28.80 5.06 28.49
CA ILE A 479 27.83 5.82 27.70
C ILE A 479 28.31 5.78 26.25
N THR A 480 27.46 5.31 25.35
CA THR A 480 27.64 5.51 23.91
C THR A 480 26.71 6.62 23.44
N VAL A 481 27.22 7.48 22.58
CA VAL A 481 26.48 8.58 22.00
C VAL A 481 26.46 8.43 20.49
N LEU A 482 25.28 8.54 19.89
CA LEU A 482 25.13 8.74 18.45
C LEU A 482 24.72 10.19 18.19
N GLU A 483 25.50 10.91 17.40
CA GLU A 483 25.23 12.31 17.04
C GLU A 483 25.58 12.57 15.57
N LYS A 484 24.60 12.99 14.77
CA LYS A 484 24.78 13.18 13.32
C LYS A 484 25.76 14.32 13.01
N GLN A 485 25.68 15.44 13.72
CA GLN A 485 26.54 16.60 13.48
C GLN A 485 27.80 16.56 14.34
N LYS A 486 28.95 16.32 13.70
CA LYS A 486 30.27 16.27 14.36
C LYS A 486 30.62 17.52 15.17
N LYS A 487 30.14 18.70 14.78
CA LYS A 487 30.39 19.94 15.55
C LYS A 487 29.60 20.01 16.85
N PHE A 488 28.44 19.35 16.94
CA PHE A 488 27.69 19.26 18.20
C PHE A 488 28.39 18.32 19.17
N SER A 489 28.81 17.14 18.70
CA SER A 489 29.48 16.17 19.57
C SER A 489 30.83 16.67 20.13
N HIS A 490 31.42 17.72 19.55
CA HIS A 490 32.63 18.37 20.08
C HIS A 490 32.46 18.95 21.50
N PHE A 491 31.23 19.28 21.90
CA PHE A 491 30.93 19.79 23.24
C PHE A 491 30.75 18.67 24.29
N ILE A 492 30.77 17.41 23.87
CA ILE A 492 30.69 16.25 24.77
C ILE A 492 32.05 16.07 25.46
N ILE A 493 32.01 15.86 26.77
CA ILE A 493 33.21 15.67 27.59
C ILE A 493 34.00 14.46 27.07
N ASN A 494 35.31 14.66 26.83
CA ASN A 494 36.21 13.57 26.52
C ASN A 494 36.49 12.75 27.80
N SER A 495 36.04 11.51 27.83
CA SER A 495 36.20 10.59 28.95
C SER A 495 36.31 9.15 28.44
N GLU A 496 37.09 8.33 29.13
CA GLU A 496 37.20 6.89 28.85
C GLU A 496 35.87 6.14 29.02
N LYS A 497 34.88 6.73 29.71
CA LYS A 497 33.52 6.17 29.84
C LYS A 497 32.59 6.51 28.67
N ILE A 498 32.96 7.44 27.79
CA ILE A 498 32.10 7.93 26.71
C ILE A 498 32.66 7.53 25.35
N THR A 499 31.86 6.79 24.59
CA THR A 499 32.12 6.50 23.18
C THR A 499 31.25 7.41 22.31
N ILE A 500 31.89 8.29 21.53
CA ILE A 500 31.18 9.20 20.61
C ILE A 500 31.20 8.60 19.21
N ILE A 501 30.01 8.45 18.62
CA ILE A 501 29.83 7.98 17.25
C ILE A 501 29.15 9.10 16.47
N ASN A 502 29.79 9.54 15.38
CA ASN A 502 29.19 10.47 14.45
C ASN A 502 28.57 9.74 13.26
N GLY A 503 27.24 9.77 13.17
CA GLY A 503 26.50 9.05 12.13
C GLY A 503 25.00 9.33 12.17
N ASP A 504 24.32 9.03 11.07
CA ASP A 504 22.87 9.16 10.94
C ASP A 504 22.18 7.97 11.63
N LEU A 505 21.14 8.23 12.44
CA LEU A 505 20.36 7.21 13.12
C LEU A 505 19.69 6.23 12.16
N LEU A 506 19.26 6.69 10.99
CA LEU A 506 18.65 5.84 9.97
C LEU A 506 19.66 4.86 9.37
N GLU A 507 20.94 5.24 9.28
CA GLU A 507 22.02 4.43 8.67
C GLU A 507 22.82 3.62 9.68
N PHE A 508 22.90 4.07 10.93
CA PHE A 508 23.84 3.53 11.91
C PHE A 508 23.46 2.12 12.38
N SER A 509 24.32 1.14 12.18
CA SER A 509 24.10 -0.22 12.71
C SER A 509 24.65 -0.36 14.13
N PHE A 510 23.82 -0.82 15.05
CA PHE A 510 24.23 -1.07 16.43
C PHE A 510 25.15 -2.29 16.51
N LEU A 511 26.33 -2.11 17.11
CA LEU A 511 27.32 -3.17 17.30
C LEU A 511 27.13 -3.94 18.61
N GLU A 512 26.42 -3.35 19.57
CA GLU A 512 26.14 -3.92 20.87
C GLU A 512 24.78 -3.44 21.39
N LYS A 513 24.28 -4.13 22.42
CA LYS A 513 23.01 -3.83 23.09
C LYS A 513 23.24 -3.12 24.43
N TYR A 514 22.31 -2.27 24.81
CA TYR A 514 22.39 -1.37 25.97
C TYR A 514 21.29 -1.67 27.00
N ASP A 515 21.58 -1.34 28.26
CA ASP A 515 20.59 -1.48 29.34
C ASP A 515 19.55 -0.36 29.27
N ILE A 516 20.00 0.86 28.98
CA ILE A 516 19.16 2.05 28.82
C ILE A 516 19.45 2.70 27.47
N VAL A 517 18.38 3.05 26.74
CA VAL A 517 18.46 3.88 25.53
C VAL A 517 17.65 5.15 25.76
N THR A 518 18.24 6.31 25.48
CA THR A 518 17.54 7.60 25.52
C THR A 518 17.43 8.20 24.12
N MET A 519 16.29 8.82 23.83
CA MET A 519 16.03 9.48 22.56
C MET A 519 15.18 10.72 22.79
N PHE A 520 15.85 11.87 22.93
CA PHE A 520 15.22 13.11 23.42
C PHE A 520 15.17 14.17 22.31
N GLY A 521 13.98 14.62 21.95
CA GLY A 521 13.75 15.70 20.99
C GLY A 521 14.01 15.33 19.54
N LEU A 522 14.13 14.04 19.21
CA LEU A 522 14.40 13.57 17.84
C LEU A 522 13.15 13.18 17.06
N MET A 523 12.18 12.54 17.71
CA MET A 523 11.07 11.86 17.02
C MET A 523 10.15 12.80 16.26
N ASN A 524 10.15 14.08 16.62
CA ASN A 524 9.40 15.09 15.89
C ASN A 524 9.97 15.42 14.50
N TYR A 525 11.18 14.97 14.18
CA TYR A 525 11.79 15.17 12.86
C TYR A 525 11.54 14.01 11.90
N PHE A 526 11.00 12.90 12.41
CA PHE A 526 10.78 11.70 11.64
C PHE A 526 9.29 11.50 11.38
N ASN A 527 8.93 11.23 10.14
CA ASN A 527 7.56 10.83 9.83
C ASN A 527 7.22 9.48 10.48
N SER A 528 5.95 9.11 10.45
CA SER A 528 5.46 7.88 11.06
C SER A 528 6.21 6.60 10.61
N SER A 529 6.59 6.50 9.33
CA SER A 529 7.32 5.31 8.81
C SER A 529 8.78 5.27 9.29
N GLU A 530 9.47 6.41 9.26
CA GLU A 530 10.83 6.53 9.79
C GLU A 530 10.88 6.22 11.29
N SER A 531 9.88 6.71 12.01
CA SER A 531 9.75 6.52 13.45
C SER A 531 9.51 5.06 13.82
N GLU A 532 8.61 4.38 13.11
CA GLU A 532 8.41 2.93 13.26
C GLU A 532 9.72 2.16 13.01
N TYR A 533 10.45 2.51 11.94
CA TYR A 533 11.73 1.90 11.60
C TYR A 533 12.76 2.09 12.73
N ILE A 534 12.90 3.30 13.25
CA ILE A 534 13.80 3.62 14.36
C ILE A 534 13.43 2.80 15.60
N TYR A 535 12.15 2.76 15.98
CA TYR A 535 11.71 1.97 17.14
C TYR A 535 11.99 0.47 16.98
N ARG A 536 11.71 -0.10 15.79
CA ARG A 536 12.00 -1.51 15.49
C ARG A 536 13.50 -1.80 15.58
N LYS A 537 14.32 -0.91 15.03
CA LYS A 537 15.78 -1.01 15.08
C LYS A 537 16.30 -0.96 16.53
N ILE A 538 15.76 -0.07 17.35
CA ILE A 538 16.10 0.01 18.78
C ILE A 538 15.71 -1.29 19.50
N PHE A 539 14.49 -1.78 19.29
CA PHE A 539 13.99 -3.02 19.90
C PHE A 539 14.84 -4.23 19.51
N ASN A 540 15.12 -4.40 18.22
CA ASN A 540 15.83 -5.57 17.70
C ASN A 540 17.32 -5.52 18.04
N ASP A 541 17.97 -4.36 17.88
CA ASP A 541 19.42 -4.28 17.74
C ASP A 541 20.10 -3.48 18.85
N ALA A 542 19.41 -2.50 19.45
CA ALA A 542 20.02 -1.61 20.46
C ALA A 542 19.69 -1.99 21.91
N LEU A 543 18.53 -2.57 22.20
CA LEU A 543 18.12 -2.89 23.58
C LEU A 543 18.47 -4.33 23.98
N LYS A 544 18.97 -4.48 25.21
CA LYS A 544 19.02 -5.77 25.91
C LYS A 544 17.61 -6.21 26.30
N LYS A 545 17.43 -7.52 26.53
CA LYS A 545 16.18 -8.05 27.09
C LYS A 545 15.92 -7.43 28.47
N GLY A 546 14.72 -6.88 28.68
CA GLY A 546 14.38 -6.13 29.90
C GLY A 546 15.05 -4.75 30.01
N GLY A 547 15.75 -4.31 28.95
CA GLY A 547 16.27 -2.95 28.84
C GLY A 547 15.14 -1.94 28.64
N LYS A 548 15.44 -0.67 28.94
CA LYS A 548 14.46 0.42 28.87
C LYS A 548 14.80 1.45 27.80
N LEU A 549 13.82 1.82 27.00
CA LEU A 549 13.86 3.00 26.14
C LEU A 549 13.13 4.15 26.83
N ILE A 550 13.77 5.31 26.91
CA ILE A 550 13.18 6.55 27.38
C ILE A 550 13.12 7.49 26.18
N VAL A 551 11.93 7.68 25.63
CA VAL A 551 11.71 8.59 24.50
C VAL A 551 10.97 9.83 24.97
N LYS A 552 11.51 11.02 24.71
CA LYS A 552 10.91 12.29 25.14
C LYS A 552 10.86 13.26 23.98
N HIS A 553 9.68 13.79 23.70
CA HIS A 553 9.47 14.77 22.64
C HIS A 553 8.11 15.45 22.82
N GLN A 554 7.82 16.41 21.96
CA GLN A 554 6.55 17.14 22.01
C GLN A 554 5.51 16.36 21.19
N MET A 555 4.31 16.16 21.73
CA MET A 555 3.26 15.36 21.10
C MET A 555 1.98 16.18 20.95
N GLY A 556 1.18 15.86 19.94
CA GLY A 556 -0.16 16.42 19.78
C GLY A 556 -1.08 16.04 20.95
N ILE A 557 -1.90 17.00 21.41
CA ILE A 557 -2.84 16.74 22.51
C ILE A 557 -4.08 15.99 22.02
N GLU A 558 -4.70 16.48 20.94
CA GLU A 558 -5.93 15.91 20.38
C GLU A 558 -5.68 15.12 19.09
N GLU A 559 -4.80 15.64 18.22
CA GLU A 559 -4.50 15.11 16.89
C GLU A 559 -3.02 15.30 16.56
N ASP A 560 -2.58 14.66 15.47
CA ASP A 560 -1.22 14.83 14.96
C ASP A 560 -1.08 16.25 14.37
N VAL A 561 -0.06 17.00 14.78
CA VAL A 561 0.21 18.34 14.26
C VAL A 561 1.44 18.29 13.36
N VAL A 562 1.27 18.59 12.07
CA VAL A 562 2.38 18.61 11.09
C VAL A 562 2.70 20.06 10.70
N VAL A 563 3.96 20.45 10.88
CA VAL A 563 4.54 21.68 10.37
C VAL A 563 5.45 21.31 9.20
N ASN A 564 5.15 21.82 8.00
CA ASN A 564 5.96 21.56 6.80
C ASN A 564 5.97 22.82 5.91
N GLY A 565 7.09 23.55 5.91
CA GLY A 565 7.25 24.77 5.11
C GLY A 565 8.16 25.81 5.78
N TYR A 566 8.11 27.05 5.30
CA TYR A 566 8.94 28.14 5.83
C TYR A 566 8.52 28.52 7.25
N SER A 567 9.45 28.40 8.21
CA SER A 567 9.27 28.87 9.58
C SER A 567 9.71 30.32 9.70
N GLU A 568 8.79 31.22 10.06
CA GLU A 568 9.11 32.63 10.32
C GLU A 568 10.04 32.81 11.52
N GLU A 569 9.90 31.95 12.54
CA GLU A 569 10.73 31.96 13.75
C GLU A 569 12.18 31.56 13.44
N LEU A 570 12.36 30.48 12.66
CA LEU A 570 13.68 29.95 12.31
C LEU A 570 14.27 30.59 11.05
N ARG A 571 13.46 31.35 10.31
CA ARG A 571 13.79 32.01 9.03
C ARG A 571 14.31 31.04 7.97
N THR A 572 13.83 29.81 7.97
CA THR A 572 14.18 28.75 7.03
C THR A 572 13.02 27.77 6.85
N ASP A 573 13.05 26.97 5.79
CA ASP A 573 12.17 25.79 5.68
C ASP A 573 12.44 24.81 6.83
N TYR A 574 11.37 24.29 7.41
CA TYR A 574 11.40 23.44 8.60
C TYR A 574 10.28 22.38 8.53
N TYR A 575 10.58 21.19 9.03
CA TYR A 575 9.64 20.09 9.12
C TYR A 575 9.55 19.58 10.55
N SER A 576 8.33 19.38 11.06
CA SER A 576 8.13 18.70 12.33
C SER A 576 6.76 18.01 12.37
N GLU A 577 6.73 16.76 12.83
CA GLU A 577 5.53 15.97 13.06
C GLU A 577 5.38 15.74 14.57
N TYR A 578 4.43 16.44 15.19
CA TYR A 578 4.02 16.24 16.57
C TYR A 578 2.88 15.24 16.61
N ARG A 579 3.21 13.95 16.51
CA ARG A 579 2.22 12.88 16.65
C ARG A 579 1.52 12.95 17.98
N SER A 580 0.23 12.64 17.99
CA SER A 580 -0.56 12.56 19.21
C SER A 580 -0.02 11.46 20.12
N LEU A 581 -0.17 11.65 21.44
CA LEU A 581 0.28 10.68 22.43
C LEU A 581 -0.21 9.25 22.13
N ASN A 582 -1.48 9.12 21.72
CA ASN A 582 -2.07 7.83 21.37
C ASN A 582 -1.42 7.20 20.13
N ASN A 583 -1.17 7.99 19.09
CA ASN A 583 -0.52 7.51 17.88
C ASN A 583 0.95 7.14 18.13
N GLU A 584 1.66 7.89 18.98
CA GLU A 584 3.04 7.57 19.36
C GLU A 584 3.12 6.23 20.11
N ILE A 585 2.24 6.01 21.11
CA ILE A 585 2.18 4.75 21.85
C ILE A 585 1.89 3.59 20.91
N LYS A 586 0.90 3.73 20.03
CA LYS A 586 0.54 2.71 19.05
C LYS A 586 1.73 2.35 18.14
N LEU A 587 2.50 3.34 17.71
CA LEU A 587 3.68 3.14 16.87
C LEU A 587 4.78 2.37 17.59
N ILE A 588 5.05 2.71 18.85
CA ILE A 588 6.02 2.02 19.71
C ILE A 588 5.60 0.56 19.94
N GLU A 589 4.32 0.32 20.20
CA GLU A 589 3.77 -1.03 20.39
C GLU A 589 3.83 -1.87 19.12
N GLN A 590 3.53 -1.28 17.97
CA GLN A 590 3.69 -1.93 16.67
C GLN A 590 5.14 -2.36 16.40
N ALA A 591 6.11 -1.58 16.90
CA ALA A 591 7.53 -1.87 16.79
C ALA A 591 8.01 -3.02 17.69
N GLY A 592 7.19 -3.45 18.66
CA GLY A 592 7.49 -4.56 19.58
C GLY A 592 7.85 -4.14 21.00
N LEU A 593 7.81 -2.85 21.32
CA LEU A 593 8.09 -2.31 22.66
C LEU A 593 6.79 -2.11 23.43
N THR A 594 6.82 -2.31 24.75
CA THR A 594 5.66 -2.02 25.61
C THR A 594 5.87 -0.68 26.31
N VAL A 595 4.92 0.26 26.19
CA VAL A 595 4.94 1.49 26.98
C VAL A 595 4.46 1.18 28.41
N ILE A 596 5.32 1.38 29.40
CA ILE A 596 5.07 1.03 30.80
C ILE A 596 4.78 2.25 31.70
N ASP A 597 5.16 3.45 31.27
CA ASP A 597 4.91 4.68 32.00
C ASP A 597 4.88 5.87 31.03
N THR A 598 4.02 6.85 31.30
CA THR A 598 3.91 8.11 30.56
C THR A 598 4.09 9.25 31.54
N VAL A 599 5.17 10.00 31.38
CA VAL A 599 5.59 11.06 32.29
C VAL A 599 5.30 12.42 31.65
N ASP A 600 4.44 13.19 32.30
CA ASP A 600 4.35 14.64 32.07
C ASP A 600 5.61 15.30 32.65
N ILE A 601 6.56 15.62 31.77
CA ILE A 601 7.96 15.81 32.17
C ILE A 601 8.25 17.25 32.62
N TYR A 602 7.51 18.25 32.12
CA TYR A 602 7.79 19.66 32.38
C TYR A 602 6.58 20.38 32.99
N PRO A 603 6.82 21.42 33.81
CA PRO A 603 5.75 22.29 34.27
C PRO A 603 5.01 22.98 33.10
N PRO A 604 3.73 23.38 33.28
CA PRO A 604 2.91 23.95 32.20
C PRO A 604 3.52 25.19 31.52
N ASP A 605 4.31 26.00 32.22
CA ASP A 605 4.94 27.21 31.68
C ASP A 605 6.17 26.96 30.79
N TYR A 606 6.58 25.70 30.64
CA TYR A 606 7.57 25.27 29.65
C TYR A 606 6.95 24.93 28.29
N ASN A 607 5.63 24.74 28.24
CA ASN A 607 4.93 24.43 27.01
C ASN A 607 4.67 25.73 26.23
N ARG A 608 5.18 25.80 25.00
CA ARG A 608 5.09 27.01 24.16
C ARG A 608 3.80 27.08 23.35
N TRP A 609 3.24 25.93 23.01
CA TRP A 609 2.16 25.80 22.04
C TRP A 609 0.94 25.16 22.69
N PRO A 610 -0.28 25.68 22.48
CA PRO A 610 -1.47 25.17 23.15
C PRO A 610 -1.95 23.81 22.62
N THR A 611 -1.52 23.40 21.42
CA THR A 611 -1.99 22.18 20.73
C THR A 611 -1.06 20.99 20.92
N THR A 612 0.11 21.20 21.51
CA THR A 612 1.11 20.15 21.73
C THR A 612 1.63 20.20 23.16
N HIS A 613 2.15 19.08 23.68
CA HIS A 613 2.66 18.99 25.05
C HIS A 613 3.86 18.05 25.13
N PHE A 614 4.77 18.28 26.07
CA PHE A 614 5.94 17.42 26.25
C PHE A 614 5.62 16.20 27.12
N TYR A 615 5.84 15.01 26.56
CA TYR A 615 5.77 13.75 27.31
C TYR A 615 7.07 12.98 27.18
N ALA A 616 7.36 12.19 28.20
CA ALA A 616 8.36 11.13 28.12
C ALA A 616 7.70 9.76 28.32
N LEU A 617 7.91 8.86 27.37
CA LEU A 617 7.42 7.49 27.41
C LEU A 617 8.55 6.57 27.85
N ILE A 618 8.28 5.77 28.88
CA ILE A 618 9.18 4.71 29.33
C ILE A 618 8.69 3.43 28.70
N CYS A 619 9.55 2.80 27.90
CA CYS A 619 9.23 1.60 27.15
C CYS A 619 10.17 0.47 27.56
N GLU A 620 9.68 -0.76 27.45
CA GLU A 620 10.42 -1.97 27.81
C GLU A 620 10.39 -2.99 26.68
N ALA A 621 11.53 -3.64 26.45
CA ALA A 621 11.64 -4.78 25.54
C ALA A 621 11.35 -6.08 26.30
N ALA A 622 10.17 -6.66 26.07
CA ALA A 622 9.68 -7.88 26.73
C ALA A 622 10.52 -9.14 26.45
#